data_AF-C0RBY3-F1
#
_entry.id   AF-C0RBY3-F1
#
_cell.length_a   1.000
_cell.length_b   1.000
_cell.length_c   1.000
_cell.angle_alpha   90.00
_cell.angle_beta   90.00
_cell.angle_gamma   90.00
#
_symmetry.space_group_name_H-M   'P 1'
#
loop_
_entity.id
_entity.type
_entity.pdbx_description
1 polymer ?
#
loop_
_entity_poly.entity_id
_entity_poly.type
_entity_poly.pdbx_seq_one_letter_code
_entity_poly.pdbx_strand_id
1 'polypeptide(L)'
;MFSKSINDLGWHEFVRQLSYKSEWYGSYLHKVDRYFSSSKLCNKCHIKNTTLKLSDTRWTCRSCNTLHDRDINAALNLKAYYYKEIKTKARTA
;
A
#
# COMPACT_ATOMS: atom_id res chain seq x y z
N MET A 1 17.06 -3.72 17.52
CA MET A 1 17.83 -2.63 16.89
C MET A 1 17.40 -2.53 15.41
N PHE A 2 16.24 -1.92 15.13
CA PHE A 2 15.68 -1.74 13.76
C PHE A 2 15.63 -0.25 13.35
N SER A 3 16.17 0.64 14.19
CA SER A 3 15.93 2.09 14.12
C SER A 3 16.98 2.87 13.33
N LYS A 4 18.20 2.34 13.12
CA LYS A 4 19.25 3.07 12.38
C LYS A 4 18.99 3.07 10.87
N SER A 5 18.63 1.94 10.26
CA SER A 5 18.49 1.88 8.79
C SER A 5 17.29 2.66 8.25
N ILE A 6 16.26 2.93 9.05
CA ILE A 6 15.07 3.67 8.58
C ILE A 6 15.35 5.18 8.52
N ASN A 7 16.22 5.70 9.39
CA ASN A 7 16.61 7.11 9.39
C ASN A 7 17.53 7.45 8.20
N ASP A 8 18.38 6.51 7.79
CA ASP A 8 19.31 6.71 6.66
C ASP A 8 18.63 6.66 5.28
N LEU A 9 17.35 6.26 5.19
CA LEU A 9 16.65 6.09 3.91
C LEU A 9 15.97 7.34 3.38
N GLY A 10 16.06 8.48 4.08
CA GLY A 10 15.58 9.76 3.56
C GLY A 10 14.08 9.80 3.20
N TRP A 11 13.25 8.93 3.80
CA TRP A 11 11.82 8.82 3.46
C TRP A 11 11.05 10.13 3.58
N HIS A 12 11.43 10.97 4.54
CA HIS A 12 10.89 12.32 4.67
C HIS A 12 11.18 13.16 3.42
N GLU A 13 12.42 13.13 2.95
CA GLU A 13 12.85 13.87 1.76
C GLU A 13 12.19 13.33 0.50
N PHE A 14 12.07 12.02 0.35
CA PHE A 14 11.34 11.39 -0.75
C PHE A 14 9.87 11.86 -0.81
N VAL A 15 9.18 11.85 0.33
CA VAL A 15 7.79 12.31 0.42
C VAL A 15 7.68 13.82 0.16
N ARG A 16 8.63 14.63 0.66
CA ARG A 16 8.70 16.06 0.40
C ARG A 16 8.84 16.33 -1.10
N GLN A 17 9.72 15.60 -1.78
CA GLN A 17 9.94 15.72 -3.21
C GLN A 17 8.70 15.33 -4.03
N LEU A 18 8.06 14.22 -3.69
CA LEU A 18 6.81 13.82 -4.33
C LEU A 18 5.70 14.85 -4.13
N SER A 19 5.63 15.48 -2.96
CA SER A 19 4.58 16.46 -2.65
C SER A 19 4.68 17.68 -3.57
N TYR A 20 5.85 18.35 -3.59
CA TYR A 20 5.99 19.55 -4.42
C TYR A 20 5.92 19.25 -5.92
N LYS A 21 6.45 18.10 -6.36
CA LYS A 21 6.34 17.72 -7.78
C LYS A 21 4.90 17.42 -8.17
N SER A 22 4.13 16.76 -7.29
CA SER A 22 2.72 16.48 -7.56
C SER A 22 1.94 17.78 -7.73
N GLU A 23 2.18 18.78 -6.87
CA GLU A 23 1.61 20.12 -7.00
C GLU A 23 2.01 20.80 -8.32
N TRP A 24 3.29 20.74 -8.72
CA TRP A 24 3.77 21.33 -9.97
C TRP A 24 3.09 20.75 -11.22
N TYR A 25 2.77 19.46 -11.22
CA TYR A 25 2.13 18.79 -12.34
C TYR A 25 0.61 18.68 -12.22
N GLY A 26 -0.01 19.31 -11.20
CA GLY A 26 -1.45 19.19 -10.95
C GLY A 26 -1.92 17.77 -10.60
N SER A 27 -1.01 16.93 -10.11
CA SER A 27 -1.27 15.56 -9.66
C SER A 27 -1.60 15.52 -8.17
N TYR A 28 -2.34 14.50 -7.74
CA TYR A 28 -2.71 14.33 -6.33
C TYR A 28 -1.82 13.29 -5.63
N LEU A 29 -1.19 13.69 -4.53
CA LEU A 29 -0.44 12.77 -3.67
C LEU A 29 -1.32 12.32 -2.49
N HIS A 30 -1.67 11.04 -2.46
CA HIS A 30 -2.44 10.45 -1.39
C HIS A 30 -1.58 9.55 -0.49
N LYS A 31 -1.54 9.85 0.81
CA LYS A 31 -0.81 9.04 1.81
C LYS A 31 -1.76 8.03 2.46
N VAL A 32 -1.40 6.76 2.40
CA VAL A 32 -2.13 5.66 3.04
C VAL A 32 -1.59 5.41 4.45
N ASP A 33 -2.42 4.86 5.34
CA ASP A 33 -2.01 4.45 6.68
C ASP A 33 -0.79 3.51 6.66
N ARG A 34 0.14 3.74 7.60
CA ARG A 34 1.42 3.01 7.71
C ARG A 34 1.22 1.51 7.97
N TYR A 35 0.17 1.14 8.69
CA TYR A 35 -0.09 -0.24 9.12
C TYR A 35 -1.05 -0.99 8.18
N PHE A 36 -1.50 -0.35 7.10
CA PHE A 36 -2.31 -1.01 6.09
C PHE A 36 -1.54 -2.15 5.42
N SER A 37 -2.04 -3.37 5.58
CA SER A 37 -1.35 -4.59 5.11
C SER A 37 -1.54 -4.85 3.61
N SER A 38 -1.16 -3.90 2.76
CA SER A 38 -1.39 -3.93 1.31
C SER A 38 -0.82 -5.18 0.62
N SER A 39 0.38 -5.63 0.99
CA SER A 39 1.04 -6.80 0.39
C SER A 39 0.53 -8.15 0.89
N LYS A 40 0.00 -8.18 2.12
CA LYS A 40 -0.50 -9.41 2.79
C LYS A 40 -1.99 -9.63 2.60
N LEU A 41 -2.75 -8.61 2.22
CA LEU A 41 -4.18 -8.70 1.97
C LEU A 41 -4.43 -9.29 0.58
N CYS A 42 -5.27 -10.31 0.44
CA CYS A 42 -5.69 -10.76 -0.88
C CYS A 42 -6.58 -9.70 -1.54
N ASN A 43 -6.24 -9.20 -2.72
CA ASN A 43 -7.08 -8.24 -3.43
C ASN A 43 -8.41 -8.82 -3.95
N LYS A 44 -8.54 -10.16 -4.03
CA LYS A 44 -9.75 -10.86 -4.49
C LYS A 44 -10.73 -11.15 -3.37
N CYS A 45 -10.28 -11.79 -2.29
CA CYS A 45 -11.16 -12.24 -1.20
C CYS A 45 -10.97 -11.46 0.11
N HIS A 46 -10.04 -10.51 0.16
CA HIS A 46 -9.78 -9.64 1.32
C HIS A 46 -9.34 -10.36 2.59
N ILE A 47 -8.92 -11.63 2.50
CA ILE A 47 -8.30 -12.35 3.61
C ILE A 47 -6.81 -12.02 3.68
N LYS A 48 -6.35 -11.73 4.90
CA LYS A 48 -4.96 -11.42 5.20
C LYS A 48 -4.15 -12.71 5.34
N ASN A 49 -3.07 -12.83 4.58
CA ASN A 49 -2.06 -13.86 4.76
C ASN A 49 -1.14 -13.49 5.93
N THR A 50 -1.28 -14.19 7.06
CA THR A 50 -0.45 -13.98 8.25
C THR A 50 0.92 -14.63 8.15
N THR A 51 1.09 -15.61 7.26
CA THR A 51 2.31 -16.42 7.10
C THR A 51 3.31 -15.88 6.06
N LEU A 52 2.93 -14.83 5.31
CA LEU A 52 3.76 -14.26 4.24
C LEU A 52 5.06 -13.63 4.80
N LYS A 53 6.20 -14.08 4.27
CA LYS A 53 7.54 -13.56 4.59
C LYS A 53 7.96 -12.46 3.61
N LEU A 54 8.95 -11.66 4.01
CA LEU A 54 9.50 -10.59 3.16
C LEU A 54 10.23 -11.13 1.92
N SER A 55 10.72 -12.37 1.97
CA SER A 55 11.36 -13.05 0.84
C SER A 55 10.37 -13.50 -0.23
N ASP A 56 9.08 -13.57 0.10
CA ASP A 56 8.08 -14.15 -0.79
C ASP A 56 7.65 -13.08 -1.81
N THR A 57 8.05 -13.25 -3.07
CA THR A 57 7.66 -12.37 -4.19
C THR A 57 6.32 -12.78 -4.78
N ARG A 58 5.98 -14.06 -4.72
CA ARG A 58 4.71 -14.62 -5.16
C ARG A 58 4.10 -15.52 -4.09
N TRP A 59 2.78 -15.54 -3.98
CA TRP A 59 2.08 -16.38 -3.02
C TRP A 59 0.66 -16.72 -3.49
N THR A 60 0.19 -17.91 -3.13
CA THR A 60 -1.18 -18.33 -3.41
C THR A 60 -2.06 -18.08 -2.21
N CYS A 61 -3.20 -17.43 -2.41
CA CYS A 61 -4.19 -17.23 -1.35
C CYS A 61 -4.83 -18.56 -0.96
N ARG A 62 -4.74 -18.95 0.31
CA ARG A 62 -5.33 -20.20 0.82
C ARG A 62 -6.86 -20.24 0.82
N SER A 63 -7.51 -19.07 0.74
CA SER A 63 -8.98 -19.00 0.75
C SER A 63 -9.61 -19.02 -0.63
N CYS A 64 -8.97 -18.41 -1.64
CA CYS A 64 -9.55 -18.28 -2.98
C CYS A 64 -8.64 -18.81 -4.10
N ASN A 65 -7.52 -19.46 -3.72
CA ASN A 65 -6.55 -20.08 -4.61
C ASN A 65 -5.94 -19.16 -5.69
N THR A 66 -6.11 -17.85 -5.57
CA THR A 66 -5.51 -16.88 -6.49
C THR A 66 -4.01 -16.81 -6.26
N LEU A 67 -3.23 -16.96 -7.33
CA LEU A 67 -1.79 -16.68 -7.32
C LEU A 67 -1.57 -15.16 -7.42
N HIS A 68 -0.81 -14.62 -6.48
CA HIS A 68 -0.44 -13.21 -6.44
C HIS A 68 1.04 -13.02 -6.71
N ASP A 69 1.36 -12.02 -7.53
CA ASP A 69 2.60 -11.27 -7.39
C ASP A 69 2.39 -10.23 -6.28
N ARG A 70 3.33 -10.18 -5.32
CA ARG A 70 3.18 -9.40 -4.10
C ARG A 70 3.05 -7.90 -4.38
N ASP A 71 3.82 -7.37 -5.31
CA ASP A 71 3.89 -5.93 -5.55
C ASP A 71 2.69 -5.47 -6.39
N ILE A 72 2.26 -6.29 -7.37
CA ILE A 72 1.00 -6.07 -8.10
C ILE A 72 -0.20 -6.11 -7.14
N ASN A 73 -0.24 -7.11 -6.26
CA ASN A 73 -1.32 -7.23 -5.26
C ASN A 73 -1.35 -6.02 -4.31
N ALA A 74 -0.18 -5.57 -3.84
CA ALA A 74 -0.06 -4.37 -3.01
C ALA A 74 -0.60 -3.12 -3.72
N ALA A 75 -0.22 -2.91 -4.99
CA ALA A 75 -0.68 -1.77 -5.79
C ALA A 75 -2.21 -1.76 -5.96
N LEU A 76 -2.80 -2.93 -6.24
CA LEU A 76 -4.25 -3.07 -6.37
C LEU A 76 -4.98 -2.80 -5.05
N ASN A 77 -4.43 -3.24 -3.92
CA ASN A 77 -4.99 -2.95 -2.61
C ASN A 77 -4.87 -1.47 -2.22
N LEU A 78 -3.76 -0.80 -2.56
CA LEU A 78 -3.60 0.65 -2.33
C LEU A 78 -4.59 1.46 -3.19
N LYS A 79 -4.78 1.08 -4.45
CA LYS A 79 -5.81 1.67 -5.32
C LYS A 79 -7.22 1.49 -4.73
N ALA A 80 -7.55 0.29 -4.25
CA ALA A 80 -8.83 0.02 -3.62
C ALA A 80 -9.02 0.82 -2.31
N TYR A 81 -7.96 0.97 -1.51
CA TYR A 81 -7.96 1.78 -0.30
C TYR A 81 -8.32 3.24 -0.60
N TYR A 82 -7.66 3.85 -1.58
CA TYR A 82 -7.93 5.22 -2.01
C TYR A 82 -9.40 5.45 -2.41
N TYR A 83 -9.96 4.56 -3.24
CA TYR A 83 -11.36 4.69 -3.64
C TYR A 83 -12.34 4.52 -2.47
N LYS A 84 -12.00 3.68 -1.48
CA LYS A 84 -12.81 3.55 -0.27
C LYS A 84 -12.80 4.85 0.52
N GLU A 85 -11.64 5.47 0.71
CA GLU A 85 -11.54 6.73 1.44
C GLU A 85 -12.30 7.88 0.75
N ILE A 86 -12.20 8.01 -0.58
CA ILE A 86 -12.97 9.03 -1.31
C ILE A 86 -14.46 8.80 -1.14
N LYS A 87 -14.94 7.56 -1.30
CA LYS A 87 -16.36 7.24 -1.14
C LYS A 87 -16.86 7.55 0.26
N THR A 88 -16.05 7.31 1.29
CA THR A 88 -16.41 7.66 2.67
C THR A 88 -16.54 9.17 2.83
N LYS A 89 -15.54 9.95 2.36
CA LYS A 89 -15.56 11.42 2.46
C LYS A 89 -16.75 12.03 1.71
N ALA A 90 -17.10 11.49 0.54
CA ALA A 90 -18.24 11.93 -0.26
C ALA A 90 -19.61 11.59 0.36
N ARG A 91 -19.68 10.63 1.31
CA ARG A 91 -20.91 10.29 2.03
C ARG A 91 -21.12 11.08 3.30
N THR A 92 -20.04 11.68 3.82
CA THR A 92 -20.03 12.49 5.06
C THR A 92 -20.09 13.99 4.79
N ALA A 93 -20.13 14.40 3.53
CA ALA A 93 -20.32 15.78 3.07
C ALA A 93 -21.73 15.93 2.50
#